data_AF-A0A928EG57-F1
#
_entry.id   AF-A0A928EG57-F1
#
_cell.length_a   1.000
_cell.length_b   1.000
_cell.length_c   1.000
_cell.angle_alpha   90.00
_cell.angle_beta   90.00
_cell.angle_gamma   90.00
#
_symmetry.space_group_name_H-M   'P 1'
#
loop_
_entity.id
_entity.type
_entity.pdbx_description
1 polymer ?
#
loop_
_entity_poly.entity_id
_entity_poly.type
_entity_poly.pdbx_seq_one_letter_code
_entity_poly.pdbx_strand_id
1 'polypeptide(L)' 'MSTNMKNTKDLRLVDQAAAELESARTEFASLGQSASASRAERALARLAAAEERWQRVNRAA' A
#
# COMPACT_ATOMS: atom_id res chain seq x y z
N MET A 1 0.16 -4.73 33.51
CA MET A 1 1.02 -4.09 32.49
C MET A 1 0.79 -4.79 31.15
N SER A 2 0.01 -4.19 30.24
CA SER A 2 -0.35 -4.82 28.94
C SER A 2 -0.28 -3.85 27.75
N THR A 3 0.63 -2.89 27.79
CA THR A 3 0.79 -1.85 26.76
C THR A 3 1.66 -2.28 25.57
N ASN A 4 2.45 -3.34 25.68
CA ASN A 4 3.48 -3.66 24.68
C ASN A 4 2.97 -4.39 23.41
N MET A 5 1.77 -4.98 23.46
CA MET A 5 1.27 -5.89 22.41
C MET A 5 0.39 -5.19 21.36
N LYS A 6 -0.12 -3.98 21.66
CA LYS A 6 -0.84 -3.15 20.68
C LYS A 6 0.15 -2.45 19.75
N ASN A 7 1.15 -1.78 20.33
CA ASN A 7 2.21 -1.07 19.60
C ASN A 7 2.93 -1.94 18.55
N THR A 8 3.22 -3.20 18.87
CA THR A 8 3.90 -4.14 17.96
C THR A 8 2.98 -4.68 16.86
N LYS A 9 1.66 -4.68 17.05
CA LYS A 9 0.69 -5.04 16.01
C LYS A 9 0.48 -3.87 15.05
N ASP A 10 0.40 -2.65 15.58
CA ASP A 10 0.21 -1.43 14.79
C ASP A 10 1.42 -1.20 13.87
N LEU A 11 2.65 -1.37 14.37
CA LEU A 11 3.88 -1.32 13.56
C LEU A 11 3.90 -2.35 12.42
N ARG A 12 3.51 -3.62 12.69
CA ARG A 12 3.45 -4.65 11.64
C ARG A 12 2.42 -4.33 10.56
N LEU A 13 1.29 -3.73 10.94
CA LEU A 13 0.26 -3.33 9.98
C LEU A 13 0.73 -2.16 9.11
N VAL A 14 1.48 -1.21 9.69
CA VAL A 14 2.11 -0.11 8.95
C VAL A 14 3.16 -0.63 7.99
N ASP A 15 4.06 -1.52 8.43
CA ASP A 15 5.10 -2.12 7.58
C ASP A 15 4.47 -2.91 6.42
N GLN A 16 3.42 -3.70 6.70
CA GLN A 16 2.72 -4.45 5.66
C GLN A 16 2.06 -3.51 4.63
N ALA A 17 1.38 -2.46 5.09
CA ALA A 17 0.74 -1.52 4.18
C ALA A 17 1.77 -0.72 3.36
N ALA A 18 2.93 -0.41 3.94
CA ALA A 18 4.03 0.25 3.23
C ALA A 18 4.60 -0.66 2.13
N ALA A 19 4.81 -1.95 2.42
CA ALA A 19 5.26 -2.93 1.44
C ALA A 19 4.25 -3.12 0.29
N GLU A 20 2.95 -3.15 0.60
CA GLU A 20 1.90 -3.23 -0.42
C GLU A 20 1.83 -1.98 -1.30
N LEU A 21 2.00 -0.79 -0.70
CA LEU A 21 2.10 0.46 -1.44
C LEU A 21 3.30 0.46 -2.39
N GLU A 22 4.47 0.06 -1.91
CA GLU A 22 5.68 0.00 -2.73
C GLU A 22 5.55 -1.00 -3.88
N SER A 23 4.93 -2.15 -3.62
CA SER A 23 4.61 -3.13 -4.66
C SER A 23 3.68 -2.55 -5.73
N ALA A 24 2.63 -1.82 -5.33
CA ALA A 24 1.71 -1.20 -6.28
C ALA A 24 2.37 -0.06 -7.08
N ARG A 25 3.26 0.73 -6.46
CA ARG A 25 4.07 1.74 -7.15
C ARG A 25 4.98 1.10 -8.19
N THR A 26 5.66 0.01 -7.83
CA THR A 26 6.54 -0.72 -8.75
C THR A 26 5.75 -1.32 -9.91
N GLU A 27 4.59 -1.92 -9.64
CA GLU A 27 3.71 -2.46 -10.67
C GLU A 27 3.27 -1.36 -11.64
N PHE A 28 2.82 -0.21 -11.13
CA PHE A 28 2.40 0.91 -11.97
C PHE A 28 3.58 1.51 -12.77
N ALA A 29 4.74 1.71 -12.13
CA ALA A 29 5.94 2.22 -12.81
C ALA A 29 6.49 1.25 -13.87
N SER A 30 6.26 -0.06 -13.71
CA SER A 30 6.63 -1.08 -14.70
C SER A 30 5.75 -1.06 -15.95
N LEU A 31 4.60 -0.37 -15.90
CA LEU A 31 3.77 -0.14 -17.07
C LEU A 31 4.49 0.84 -18.00
N GLY A 32 5.25 0.28 -18.95
CA GLY A 32 5.80 1.03 -20.07
C GLY A 32 4.72 1.61 -20.98
N GLN A 33 5.15 2.38 -21.98
CA GLN A 33 4.28 3.05 -22.96
C GLN A 33 3.38 2.10 -23.78
N SER A 34 3.61 0.79 -23.73
CA SER A 34 2.85 -0.24 -24.42
C SER A 34 1.76 -0.91 -23.57
N ALA A 35 1.59 -0.50 -22.31
CA ALA A 35 0.49 -0.99 -21.49
C ALA A 35 -0.85 -0.58 -22.09
N SER A 36 -1.81 -1.53 -22.19
CA SER A 36 -3.17 -1.18 -22.60
C SER A 36 -3.82 -0.25 -21.58
N ALA A 37 -4.75 0.59 -22.02
CA ALA A 37 -5.50 1.50 -21.16
C ALA A 37 -6.12 0.77 -19.95
N SER A 38 -6.76 -0.38 -20.18
CA SER A 38 -7.35 -1.19 -19.11
C SER A 38 -6.31 -1.72 -18.10
N ARG A 39 -5.08 -1.98 -18.53
CA ARG A 39 -4.00 -2.41 -17.63
C ARG A 39 -3.50 -1.24 -16.79
N ALA A 40 -3.36 -0.06 -17.40
CA ALA A 40 -3.03 1.16 -16.69
C ALA A 40 -4.10 1.56 -15.67
N GLU A 41 -5.38 1.49 -16.03
CA GLU A 41 -6.50 1.78 -15.13
C GLU A 41 -6.52 0.84 -13.93
N ARG A 42 -6.30 -0.47 -14.14
CA ARG A 42 -6.25 -1.44 -13.03
C ARG A 42 -5.07 -1.18 -12.10
N ALA A 43 -3.89 -0.87 -12.63
CA ALA A 43 -2.73 -0.57 -11.81
C ALA A 43 -2.89 0.75 -11.04
N LEU A 44 -3.51 1.78 -11.65
CA LEU A 44 -3.88 3.03 -10.96
C LEU A 44 -4.86 2.77 -9.82
N ALA A 45 -5.92 1.99 -10.07
CA ALA A 45 -6.91 1.66 -9.04
C ALA A 45 -6.26 0.89 -7.87
N ARG A 46 -5.34 -0.04 -8.17
CA ARG A 46 -4.58 -0.78 -7.16
C ARG A 46 -3.64 0.12 -6.36
N LEU A 47 -2.94 1.04 -7.02
CA LEU A 47 -2.09 2.04 -6.37
C LEU A 47 -2.90 2.94 -5.43
N ALA A 48 -4.02 3.49 -5.90
CA ALA A 48 -4.90 4.33 -5.08
C ALA A 48 -5.43 3.59 -3.84
N ALA A 49 -5.85 2.33 -3.99
CA ALA A 49 -6.31 1.53 -2.86
C ALA A 49 -5.19 1.24 -1.84
N ALA A 50 -3.96 0.99 -2.32
CA ALA A 50 -2.80 0.77 -1.45
C ALA A 50 -2.39 2.05 -0.70
N GLU A 51 -2.44 3.21 -1.37
CA GLU A 51 -2.21 4.52 -0.75
C GLU A 51 -3.24 4.81 0.35
N GLU A 52 -4.53 4.58 0.08
CA GLU A 52 -5.59 4.78 1.08
C GLU A 52 -5.40 3.86 2.30
N ARG A 53 -5.06 2.58 2.06
CA ARG A 53 -4.82 1.63 3.13
C ARG A 53 -3.63 2.04 3.99
N TRP A 54 -2.51 2.42 3.37
CA TRP A 54 -1.32 2.89 4.08
C TRP A 54 -1.63 4.14 4.90
N GLN A 55 -2.30 5.13 4.32
CA GLN A 55 -2.70 6.35 5.05
C GLN A 55 -3.59 6.03 6.26
N ARG A 56 -4.53 5.09 6.11
CA ARG A 56 -5.45 4.70 7.19
C ARG A 56 -4.70 4.06 8.36
N VAL A 57 -3.80 3.12 8.10
CA VAL A 57 -3.04 2.44 9.17
C VAL A 57 -1.95 3.34 9.75
N ASN A 58 -1.28 4.14 8.91
CA ASN A 58 -0.22 5.06 9.34
C ASN A 58 -0.77 6.23 10.19
N ARG A 59 -2.03 6.62 9.99
CA ARG A 59 -2.72 7.61 10.84
C ARG A 59 -3.24 7.01 12.16
N ALA A 60 -3.38 5.69 12.23
CA ALA A 60 -3.93 4.98 13.38
C ALA A 60 -2.86 4.38 14.31
N ALA A 61 -1.61 4.29 13.85
CA ALA A 61 -0.43 3.92 14.63
C ALA A 61 0.16 5.13 15.36
#